data_AF-J9FVZ4-F1
#
_entry.id   AF-J9FVZ4-F1
#
_cell.length_a   1.000
_cell.length_b   1.000
_cell.length_c   1.000
_cell.angle_alpha   90.00
_cell.angle_beta   90.00
_cell.angle_gamma   90.00
#
_symmetry.space_group_name_H-M   'P 1'
#
loop_
_entity.id
_entity.type
_entity.pdbx_description
1 polymer ?
#
loop_
_entity_poly.entity_id
_entity_poly.type
_entity_poly.pdbx_seq_one_letter_code
_entity_poly.pdbx_strand_id
1 'polypeptide(L)'
;MLCITGGEKISVIEHQTKLTLQKQPVWTRRELFFLAALTLGTAALSLWQLGDFRAPQNPMDAIGVQKSEQIVLEQPADSLWVYTGVTWDGWAVLTDQSGTELARVDLDTQDAFKWKQVAVTSLEPGSYTLTLSNNQLQEAAFFTADGNLAVASSNGALLDEQLQVPENFSYRNSTYFDEIYHGRTAYEHLHGMPVYETTHPPLGKVFIMLGIAIFGMTGFGWRISGALFGVALVPVLYLFVRRLTRSRFGAGVAAILCALDGMRFAQSRISTIDIYGTFLFC
;
A
#
# COMPACT_ATOMS: atom_id res chain seq x y z
N MET A 1 -28.63 68.32 -34.23
CA MET A 1 -27.70 68.94 -35.21
C MET A 1 -26.58 69.61 -34.43
N LEU A 2 -25.48 68.89 -34.22
CA LEU A 2 -24.13 69.45 -34.04
C LEU A 2 -23.17 68.31 -34.43
N CYS A 3 -22.39 68.55 -35.46
CA CYS A 3 -21.42 67.62 -36.01
C CYS A 3 -20.10 67.83 -35.27
N ILE A 4 -19.52 66.79 -34.68
CA ILE A 4 -18.10 66.75 -34.33
C ILE A 4 -17.50 65.53 -35.03
N THR A 5 -16.81 65.82 -36.13
CA THR A 5 -15.87 64.95 -36.82
C THR A 5 -14.53 64.95 -36.08
N GLY A 6 -13.93 63.79 -35.86
CA GLY A 6 -12.54 63.72 -35.39
C GLY A 6 -12.25 62.47 -34.58
N GLY A 7 -11.56 61.51 -35.20
CA GLY A 7 -11.17 60.25 -34.58
C GLY A 7 -10.21 60.46 -33.40
N GLU A 8 -10.71 60.19 -32.21
CA GLU A 8 -9.87 59.94 -31.04
C GLU A 8 -9.48 58.46 -31.03
N LYS A 9 -8.21 58.19 -31.38
CA LYS A 9 -7.63 56.86 -31.19
C LYS A 9 -7.62 56.57 -29.69
N ILE A 10 -8.49 55.66 -29.24
CA ILE A 10 -8.34 54.99 -27.95
C ILE A 10 -7.01 54.24 -28.01
N SER A 11 -5.96 54.81 -27.42
CA SER A 11 -4.67 54.12 -27.27
C SER A 11 -4.86 53.04 -26.22
N VAL A 12 -5.17 51.82 -26.67
CA VAL A 12 -5.01 50.62 -25.86
C VAL A 12 -3.52 50.53 -25.51
N ILE A 13 -3.18 50.82 -24.26
CA ILE A 13 -1.84 50.60 -23.73
C ILE A 13 -1.67 49.08 -23.67
N GLU A 14 -1.15 48.53 -24.76
CA GLU A 14 -0.77 47.13 -24.84
C GLU A 14 0.48 46.95 -23.96
N HIS A 15 0.27 46.70 -22.67
CA HIS A 15 1.34 46.35 -21.75
C HIS A 15 1.78 44.92 -22.11
N GLN A 16 2.56 44.81 -23.20
CA GLN A 16 3.28 43.62 -23.61
C GLN A 16 4.33 43.31 -22.53
N THR A 17 3.87 42.69 -21.44
CA THR A 17 4.74 42.11 -20.41
C THR A 17 5.47 40.97 -21.09
N LYS A 18 6.62 41.24 -21.71
CA LYS A 18 7.55 40.20 -22.14
C LYS A 18 7.86 39.36 -20.91
N LEU A 19 7.26 38.17 -20.86
CA LEU A 19 7.65 37.09 -19.95
C LEU A 19 9.11 36.76 -20.27
N THR A 20 10.02 37.48 -19.64
CA THR A 20 11.44 37.21 -19.74
C THR A 20 11.68 35.95 -18.93
N LEU A 21 11.77 34.82 -19.63
CA LEU A 21 12.13 33.54 -19.03
C LEU A 21 13.48 33.71 -18.32
N GLN A 22 13.44 33.87 -17.01
CA GLN A 22 14.67 34.08 -16.25
C GLN A 22 15.55 32.84 -16.36
N LYS A 23 16.81 33.05 -16.76
CA LYS A 23 17.82 32.01 -16.98
C LYS A 23 17.90 31.07 -15.77
N GLN A 24 17.98 29.76 -16.02
CA GLN A 24 18.11 28.77 -14.96
C GLN A 24 19.44 28.95 -14.21
N PRO A 25 19.46 28.77 -12.88
CA PRO A 25 20.70 28.85 -12.10
C PRO A 25 21.69 27.78 -12.54
N VAL A 26 22.98 28.13 -12.59
CA VAL A 26 24.05 27.20 -12.98
C VAL A 26 24.36 26.23 -11.84
N TRP A 27 24.34 24.95 -12.16
CA TRP A 27 24.66 23.85 -11.26
C TRP A 27 26.16 23.73 -11.02
N THR A 28 26.54 23.44 -9.77
CA THR A 28 27.91 23.07 -9.42
C THR A 28 28.02 21.58 -9.15
N ARG A 29 29.19 20.99 -9.39
CA ARG A 29 29.45 19.57 -9.06
C ARG A 29 29.23 19.27 -7.57
N ARG A 30 29.57 20.23 -6.69
CA ARG A 30 29.36 20.11 -5.24
C ARG A 30 27.87 20.08 -4.87
N GLU A 31 27.08 20.94 -5.50
CA GLU A 31 25.62 21.00 -5.34
C GLU A 31 24.95 19.71 -5.78
N LEU A 32 25.36 19.17 -6.93
CA LEU A 32 24.86 17.90 -7.43
C LEU A 32 25.23 16.73 -6.51
N PHE A 33 26.49 16.67 -6.07
CA PHE A 33 26.96 15.63 -5.15
C PHE A 33 26.21 15.67 -3.81
N PHE A 34 26.04 16.86 -3.23
CA PHE A 34 25.27 17.05 -2.02
C PHE A 34 23.84 16.54 -2.17
N LEU A 35 23.16 16.93 -3.25
CA LEU A 35 21.77 16.52 -3.47
C LEU A 35 21.65 15.01 -3.69
N ALA A 36 22.57 14.42 -4.45
CA ALA A 36 22.62 12.97 -4.66
C ALA A 36 22.86 12.22 -3.35
N ALA A 37 23.84 12.65 -2.54
CA ALA A 37 24.15 12.03 -1.26
C ALA A 37 22.97 12.11 -0.29
N LEU A 38 22.31 13.27 -0.20
CA LEU A 38 21.12 13.44 0.64
C LEU A 38 19.97 12.54 0.16
N THR A 39 19.71 12.51 -1.14
CA THR A 39 18.64 11.69 -1.72
C THR A 39 18.89 10.20 -1.50
N LEU A 40 20.15 9.74 -1.67
CA LEU A 40 20.54 8.36 -1.41
C LEU A 40 20.43 8.00 0.07
N GLY A 41 20.84 8.89 0.98
CA GLY A 41 20.65 8.70 2.42
C GLY A 41 19.18 8.58 2.80
N THR A 42 18.33 9.47 2.26
CA THR A 42 16.88 9.39 2.43
C THR A 42 16.32 8.10 1.85
N ALA A 43 16.78 7.66 0.68
CA ALA A 43 16.36 6.41 0.07
C ALA A 43 16.70 5.20 0.93
N ALA A 44 17.94 5.13 1.44
CA ALA A 44 18.37 4.05 2.32
C ALA A 44 17.48 3.96 3.58
N LEU A 45 17.18 5.10 4.21
CA LEU A 45 16.31 5.14 5.39
C LEU A 45 14.84 4.84 5.06
N SER A 46 14.30 5.40 3.99
CA SER A 46 12.90 5.20 3.58
C SER A 46 12.63 3.76 3.16
N LEU A 47 13.59 3.09 2.52
CA LEU A 47 13.43 1.70 2.05
C LEU A 47 13.83 0.66 3.10
N TRP A 48 14.50 1.05 4.18
CA TRP A 48 14.90 0.12 5.24
C TRP A 48 13.69 -0.45 5.98
N GLN A 49 13.52 -1.77 5.92
CA GLN A 49 12.40 -2.51 6.51
C GLN A 49 11.02 -1.93 6.11
N LEU A 50 10.84 -1.62 4.84
CA LEU A 50 9.59 -1.05 4.34
C LEU A 50 8.41 -2.03 4.48
N GLY A 51 8.65 -3.30 4.20
CA GLY A 51 7.68 -4.38 4.32
C GLY A 51 8.30 -5.71 3.91
N ASP A 52 7.58 -6.80 4.10
CA ASP A 52 8.04 -8.11 3.68
C ASP A 52 7.81 -8.29 2.17
N PHE A 53 8.74 -9.00 1.53
CA PHE A 53 8.67 -9.38 0.11
C PHE A 53 7.86 -10.67 -0.11
N ARG A 54 7.20 -11.14 0.95
CA ARG A 54 6.56 -12.44 1.04
C ARG A 54 5.18 -12.26 1.65
N ALA A 55 4.19 -12.80 0.98
CA ALA A 55 2.82 -12.93 1.45
C ALA A 55 2.13 -13.96 0.53
N PRO A 56 1.15 -14.72 1.03
CA PRO A 56 0.33 -15.59 0.18
C PRO A 56 -0.38 -14.79 -0.94
N GLN A 57 -0.45 -15.36 -2.14
CA GLN A 57 -0.95 -14.75 -3.38
C GLN A 57 -2.08 -15.53 -4.05
N ASN A 58 -2.38 -16.77 -3.64
CA ASN A 58 -3.37 -17.63 -4.30
C ASN A 58 -4.71 -17.69 -3.52
N PRO A 59 -5.74 -16.89 -3.89
CA PRO A 59 -6.96 -16.83 -3.09
C PRO A 59 -7.90 -17.98 -3.40
N MET A 60 -8.48 -18.55 -2.34
CA MET A 60 -9.77 -19.20 -2.41
C MET A 60 -10.87 -18.14 -2.48
N ASP A 61 -11.34 -17.84 -3.69
CA ASP A 61 -12.37 -16.82 -3.91
C ASP A 61 -13.79 -17.35 -3.68
N ALA A 62 -14.42 -16.92 -2.59
CA ALA A 62 -15.83 -17.19 -2.27
C ALA A 62 -16.71 -15.93 -2.29
N ILE A 63 -16.37 -14.91 -3.09
CA ILE A 63 -17.23 -13.73 -3.26
C ILE A 63 -18.52 -14.12 -4.01
N GLY A 64 -19.68 -13.78 -3.44
CA GLY A 64 -21.00 -14.09 -4.03
C GLY A 64 -21.39 -15.58 -4.05
N VAL A 65 -20.54 -16.48 -3.53
CA VAL A 65 -20.79 -17.92 -3.45
C VAL A 65 -20.35 -18.46 -2.08
N GLN A 66 -20.65 -19.72 -1.81
CA GLN A 66 -20.01 -20.46 -0.71
C GLN A 66 -19.06 -21.49 -1.30
N LYS A 67 -17.88 -21.59 -0.71
CA LYS A 67 -16.91 -22.64 -1.06
C LYS A 67 -16.37 -23.25 0.23
N SER A 68 -16.05 -24.53 0.16
CA SER A 68 -15.52 -25.29 1.28
C SER A 68 -14.30 -26.07 0.83
N GLU A 69 -13.32 -26.19 1.71
CA GLU A 69 -12.10 -26.96 1.49
C GLU A 69 -11.84 -27.87 2.68
N GLN A 70 -11.51 -29.12 2.38
CA GLN A 70 -11.18 -30.11 3.40
C GLN A 70 -9.69 -30.02 3.74
N ILE A 71 -9.42 -29.98 5.03
CA ILE A 71 -8.08 -29.85 5.62
C ILE A 71 -7.83 -31.09 6.47
N VAL A 72 -6.65 -31.69 6.32
CA VAL A 72 -6.19 -32.82 7.12
C VAL A 72 -5.08 -32.34 8.05
N LEU A 73 -5.36 -32.37 9.36
CA LEU A 73 -4.39 -32.09 10.40
C LEU A 73 -3.67 -33.38 10.81
N GLU A 74 -2.33 -33.36 10.75
CA GLU A 74 -1.49 -34.48 11.20
C GLU A 74 -1.05 -34.31 12.67
N GLN A 75 -1.16 -33.09 13.19
CA GLN A 75 -0.77 -32.70 14.54
C GLN A 75 -1.89 -31.92 15.24
N PRO A 76 -1.93 -31.92 16.58
CA PRO A 76 -2.90 -31.10 17.30
C PRO A 76 -2.66 -29.60 17.07
N ALA A 77 -3.72 -28.81 17.10
CA ALA A 77 -3.65 -27.36 16.91
C ALA A 77 -4.57 -26.59 17.86
N ASP A 78 -4.07 -25.47 18.38
CA ASP A 78 -4.73 -24.63 19.38
C ASP A 78 -5.11 -23.24 18.85
N SER A 79 -4.52 -22.83 17.73
CA SER A 79 -4.92 -21.61 17.05
C SER A 79 -4.92 -21.75 15.53
N LEU A 80 -5.79 -20.98 14.89
CA LEU A 80 -5.92 -20.85 13.46
C LEU A 80 -5.57 -19.41 13.08
N TRP A 81 -4.60 -19.25 12.20
CA TRP A 81 -4.27 -17.98 11.57
C TRP A 81 -4.81 -17.99 10.16
N VAL A 82 -5.41 -16.89 9.73
CA VAL A 82 -5.90 -16.75 8.36
C VAL A 82 -5.33 -15.47 7.75
N TYR A 83 -4.84 -15.56 6.51
CA TYR A 83 -4.43 -14.41 5.71
C TYR A 83 -5.56 -14.07 4.75
N THR A 84 -6.08 -12.87 4.90
CA THR A 84 -7.30 -12.43 4.22
C THR A 84 -6.99 -11.81 2.86
N GLY A 85 -7.88 -12.02 1.90
CA GLY A 85 -7.88 -11.31 0.62
C GLY A 85 -8.90 -10.17 0.61
N VAL A 86 -9.61 -9.97 -0.51
CA VAL A 86 -10.72 -9.01 -0.61
C VAL A 86 -11.96 -9.56 0.12
N THR A 87 -12.55 -8.75 1.00
CA THR A 87 -13.70 -9.12 1.85
C THR A 87 -14.88 -8.17 1.65
N TRP A 88 -16.10 -8.71 1.73
CA TRP A 88 -17.37 -7.97 1.63
C TRP A 88 -18.32 -8.34 2.77
N ASP A 89 -17.93 -8.11 4.02
CA ASP A 89 -18.70 -8.50 5.22
C ASP A 89 -19.08 -9.99 5.21
N GLY A 90 -18.05 -10.83 5.03
CA GLY A 90 -18.16 -12.27 4.91
C GLY A 90 -17.78 -13.00 6.19
N TRP A 91 -17.71 -14.33 6.10
CA TRP A 91 -17.23 -15.18 7.19
C TRP A 91 -16.50 -16.41 6.68
N ALA A 92 -15.62 -16.95 7.53
CA ALA A 92 -15.05 -18.28 7.39
C ALA A 92 -15.36 -19.09 8.65
N VAL A 93 -15.83 -20.32 8.49
CA VAL A 93 -16.20 -21.21 9.59
C VAL A 93 -15.48 -22.54 9.42
N LEU A 94 -14.80 -22.97 10.49
CA LEU A 94 -14.16 -24.27 10.59
C LEU A 94 -15.11 -25.26 11.26
N THR A 95 -15.41 -26.37 10.60
CA THR A 95 -16.26 -27.44 11.14
C THR A 95 -15.53 -28.78 11.23
N ASP A 96 -15.96 -29.62 12.17
CA ASP A 96 -15.59 -31.04 12.20
C ASP A 96 -16.34 -31.87 11.12
N GLN A 97 -16.12 -33.19 11.12
CA GLN A 97 -16.81 -34.13 10.22
C GLN A 97 -18.32 -34.29 10.53
N SER A 98 -18.75 -33.91 11.73
CA SER A 98 -20.14 -33.95 12.17
C SER A 98 -20.89 -32.65 11.86
N GLY A 99 -20.20 -31.63 11.34
CA GLY A 99 -20.73 -30.30 11.06
C GLY A 99 -20.76 -29.37 12.28
N THR A 100 -20.10 -29.73 13.38
CA THR A 100 -19.97 -28.87 14.57
C THR A 100 -19.03 -27.71 14.25
N GLU A 101 -19.46 -26.49 14.52
CA GLU A 101 -18.63 -25.28 14.39
C GLU A 101 -17.58 -25.23 15.50
N LEU A 102 -16.30 -25.25 15.12
CA LEU A 102 -15.15 -25.23 16.04
C LEU A 102 -14.51 -23.85 16.15
N ALA A 103 -14.61 -23.06 15.09
CA ALA A 103 -14.19 -21.67 15.06
C ALA A 103 -14.88 -20.90 13.94
N ARG A 104 -15.03 -19.60 14.18
CA ARG A 104 -15.60 -18.65 13.24
C ARG A 104 -14.75 -17.40 13.14
N VAL A 105 -14.56 -16.96 11.91
CA VAL A 105 -13.85 -15.74 11.56
C VAL A 105 -14.82 -14.85 10.81
N ASP A 106 -15.33 -13.83 11.46
CA ASP A 106 -16.08 -12.77 10.77
C ASP A 106 -15.07 -11.83 10.10
N LEU A 107 -15.30 -11.49 8.82
CA LEU A 107 -14.37 -10.77 7.96
C LEU A 107 -15.03 -9.50 7.40
N ASP A 108 -14.78 -8.37 8.05
CA ASP A 108 -15.21 -7.05 7.58
C ASP A 108 -14.40 -6.64 6.34
N THR A 109 -14.93 -5.74 5.53
CA THR A 109 -14.24 -4.99 4.48
C THR A 109 -12.89 -4.39 4.89
N GLN A 110 -12.70 -4.06 6.17
CA GLN A 110 -11.45 -3.56 6.76
C GLN A 110 -10.42 -4.65 7.05
N ASP A 111 -10.79 -5.92 6.91
CA ASP A 111 -9.93 -7.06 7.14
C ASP A 111 -9.15 -7.47 5.89
N ALA A 112 -8.89 -6.60 4.90
CA ALA A 112 -8.22 -7.00 3.66
C ALA A 112 -6.69 -7.08 3.78
N PHE A 113 -6.07 -8.18 3.32
CA PHE A 113 -4.61 -8.38 3.23
C PHE A 113 -3.86 -8.26 4.57
N LYS A 114 -4.37 -8.96 5.59
CA LYS A 114 -3.72 -9.04 6.91
C LYS A 114 -3.87 -10.40 7.54
N TRP A 115 -2.97 -10.72 8.45
CA TRP A 115 -3.10 -11.92 9.26
C TRP A 115 -4.07 -11.70 10.43
N LYS A 116 -4.96 -12.66 10.65
CA LYS A 116 -5.91 -12.68 11.75
C LYS A 116 -5.79 -14.00 12.50
N GLN A 117 -5.53 -13.94 13.79
CA GLN A 117 -5.53 -15.11 14.66
C GLN A 117 -6.92 -15.31 15.26
N VAL A 118 -7.37 -16.56 15.25
CA VAL A 118 -8.59 -17.01 15.87
C VAL A 118 -8.27 -18.20 16.77
N ALA A 119 -8.75 -18.13 18.01
CA ALA A 119 -8.67 -19.26 18.92
C ALA A 119 -9.59 -20.37 18.43
N VAL A 120 -9.07 -21.59 18.38
CA VAL A 120 -9.87 -22.79 18.10
C VAL A 120 -10.02 -23.58 19.40
N THR A 121 -11.10 -24.33 19.53
CA THR A 121 -11.13 -25.40 20.54
C THR A 121 -10.08 -26.42 20.14
N SER A 122 -9.19 -26.81 21.06
CA SER A 122 -8.08 -27.77 20.84
C SER A 122 -8.46 -28.84 19.81
N LEU A 123 -7.82 -28.76 18.64
CA LEU A 123 -8.08 -29.64 17.51
C LEU A 123 -7.17 -30.86 17.63
N GLU A 124 -7.74 -32.05 17.51
CA GLU A 124 -7.00 -33.29 17.42
C GLU A 124 -6.61 -33.59 15.97
N PRO A 125 -5.61 -34.45 15.71
CA PRO A 125 -5.31 -34.89 14.35
C PRO A 125 -6.54 -35.51 13.68
N GLY A 126 -6.89 -35.04 12.49
CA GLY A 126 -8.14 -35.42 11.82
C GLY A 126 -8.48 -34.54 10.62
N SER A 127 -9.65 -34.80 10.02
CA SER A 127 -10.13 -34.01 8.88
C SER A 127 -11.16 -32.98 9.32
N TYR A 128 -10.96 -31.74 8.85
CA TYR A 128 -11.79 -30.58 9.12
C TYR A 128 -12.22 -29.94 7.80
N THR A 129 -13.26 -29.12 7.83
CA THR A 129 -13.71 -28.37 6.65
C THR A 129 -13.73 -26.89 6.96
N LEU A 130 -13.01 -26.08 6.18
CA LEU A 130 -13.12 -24.63 6.23
C LEU A 130 -14.08 -24.16 5.14
N THR A 131 -15.17 -23.53 5.55
CA THR A 131 -16.20 -23.00 4.64
C THR A 131 -16.17 -21.48 4.66
N LEU A 132 -16.20 -20.86 3.48
CA LEU A 132 -16.10 -19.42 3.28
C LEU A 132 -17.34 -18.90 2.58
N SER A 133 -17.75 -17.69 2.95
CA SER A 133 -18.84 -16.97 2.29
C SER A 133 -18.52 -15.48 2.18
N ASN A 134 -18.68 -14.95 0.97
CA ASN A 134 -18.54 -13.54 0.63
C ASN A 134 -17.17 -12.91 0.96
N ASN A 135 -16.10 -13.71 0.84
CA ASN A 135 -14.73 -13.26 1.07
C ASN A 135 -13.75 -14.05 0.20
N GLN A 136 -12.55 -13.51 0.06
CA GLN A 136 -11.36 -14.23 -0.39
C GLN A 136 -10.47 -14.51 0.82
N LEU A 137 -9.99 -15.74 0.92
CA LEU A 137 -8.94 -16.12 1.86
C LEU A 137 -7.75 -16.62 1.07
N GLN A 138 -6.58 -16.10 1.41
CA GLN A 138 -5.33 -16.35 0.70
C GLN A 138 -4.55 -17.51 1.33
N GLU A 139 -4.66 -17.70 2.65
CA GLU A 139 -3.97 -18.78 3.35
C GLU A 139 -4.63 -19.02 4.72
N ALA A 140 -4.54 -20.24 5.21
CA ALA A 140 -4.88 -20.65 6.57
C ALA A 140 -3.71 -21.46 7.15
N ALA A 141 -3.33 -21.17 8.38
CA ALA A 141 -2.21 -21.81 9.05
C ALA A 141 -2.62 -22.22 10.47
N PHE A 142 -2.30 -23.45 10.85
CA PHE A 142 -2.63 -23.98 12.17
C PHE A 142 -1.38 -23.96 13.04
N PHE A 143 -1.56 -23.66 14.33
CA PHE A 143 -0.45 -23.58 15.27
C PHE A 143 -0.71 -24.46 16.49
N THR A 144 0.32 -25.20 16.90
CA THR A 144 0.38 -25.99 18.12
C THR A 144 0.40 -25.10 19.37
N ALA A 145 0.11 -25.67 20.56
CA ALA A 145 0.25 -24.99 21.85
C ALA A 145 1.63 -24.35 22.08
N ASP A 146 2.69 -24.92 21.50
CA ASP A 146 4.06 -24.42 21.60
C ASP A 146 4.33 -23.20 20.67
N GLY A 147 3.35 -22.80 19.87
CA GLY A 147 3.47 -21.70 18.89
C GLY A 147 4.17 -22.09 17.59
N ASN A 148 4.40 -23.39 17.36
CA ASN A 148 4.96 -23.89 16.10
C ASN A 148 3.84 -24.16 15.09
N LEU A 149 4.15 -23.95 13.80
CA LEU A 149 3.26 -24.29 12.70
C LEU A 149 2.96 -25.80 12.70
N ALA A 150 1.68 -26.15 12.84
CA ALA A 150 1.21 -27.53 12.82
C ALA A 150 1.21 -28.08 11.39
N VAL A 151 1.59 -29.36 11.24
CA VAL A 151 1.57 -30.02 9.94
C VAL A 151 0.13 -30.28 9.51
N ALA A 152 -0.25 -29.64 8.42
CA ALA A 152 -1.59 -29.70 7.84
C ALA A 152 -1.48 -29.78 6.31
N SER A 153 -2.43 -30.44 5.67
CA SER A 153 -2.50 -30.49 4.21
C SER A 153 -3.93 -30.32 3.72
N SER A 154 -4.05 -29.73 2.53
CA SER A 154 -5.30 -29.65 1.79
C SER A 154 -5.01 -29.80 0.28
N ASN A 155 -6.06 -30.04 -0.51
CA ASN A 155 -5.94 -30.15 -1.97
C ASN A 155 -6.24 -28.81 -2.69
N GLY A 156 -6.52 -27.74 -1.95
CA GLY A 156 -6.91 -26.45 -2.51
C GLY A 156 -5.92 -25.34 -2.17
N ALA A 157 -6.43 -24.11 -2.10
CA ALA A 157 -5.63 -22.89 -2.06
C ALA A 157 -5.46 -22.33 -0.64
N LEU A 158 -5.94 -23.05 0.39
CA LEU A 158 -5.85 -22.54 1.75
C LEU A 158 -4.55 -22.92 2.46
N LEU A 159 -3.88 -23.99 2.02
CA LEU A 159 -2.65 -24.49 2.65
C LEU A 159 -1.50 -24.67 1.63
N ASP A 160 -1.59 -24.08 0.43
CA ASP A 160 -0.60 -24.28 -0.63
C ASP A 160 0.66 -23.40 -0.48
N GLU A 161 0.62 -22.31 0.30
CA GLU A 161 1.73 -21.38 0.48
C GLU A 161 2.19 -21.23 1.95
N GLN A 162 2.16 -22.32 2.73
CA GLN A 162 2.59 -22.36 4.15
C GLN A 162 4.00 -21.77 4.43
N LEU A 163 4.89 -21.75 3.43
CA LEU A 163 6.22 -21.12 3.54
C LEU A 163 6.18 -19.58 3.62
N GLN A 164 5.04 -18.96 3.32
CA GLN A 164 4.79 -17.52 3.39
C GLN A 164 4.24 -17.08 4.75
N VAL A 165 3.87 -18.03 5.62
CA VAL A 165 3.37 -17.74 6.96
C VAL A 165 4.50 -17.10 7.79
N PRO A 166 4.32 -15.90 8.33
CA PRO A 166 5.35 -15.23 9.11
C PRO A 166 5.47 -15.83 10.52
N GLU A 167 6.63 -15.68 11.15
CA GLU A 167 6.82 -16.10 12.54
C GLU A 167 5.96 -15.28 13.53
N ASN A 168 5.74 -13.99 13.24
CA ASN A 168 5.01 -13.07 14.09
C ASN A 168 4.21 -12.06 13.26
N PHE A 169 3.08 -11.60 13.79
CA PHE A 169 2.35 -10.48 13.20
C PHE A 169 3.13 -9.18 13.33
N SER A 170 3.17 -8.41 12.26
CA SER A 170 3.93 -7.16 12.22
C SER A 170 3.33 -6.20 11.22
N TYR A 171 3.69 -4.91 11.37
CA TYR A 171 3.42 -3.91 10.35
C TYR A 171 4.00 -4.31 8.97
N ARG A 172 4.99 -5.21 8.91
CA ARG A 172 5.66 -5.62 7.66
C ARG A 172 4.86 -6.60 6.80
N ASN A 173 3.96 -7.39 7.40
CA ASN A 173 3.27 -8.49 6.73
C ASN A 173 1.75 -8.34 6.66
N SER A 174 1.22 -7.24 7.22
CA SER A 174 -0.20 -6.96 7.27
C SER A 174 -0.46 -5.51 6.90
N THR A 175 -1.58 -5.27 6.23
CA THR A 175 -2.13 -3.92 6.08
C THR A 175 -2.59 -3.38 7.43
N TYR A 176 -2.45 -2.07 7.61
CA TYR A 176 -2.99 -1.33 8.75
C TYR A 176 -3.27 0.11 8.32
N PHE A 177 -4.07 0.82 9.11
CA PHE A 177 -4.47 2.19 8.78
C PHE A 177 -5.07 2.24 7.35
N ASP A 178 -4.89 3.33 6.61
CA ASP A 178 -5.46 3.51 5.28
C ASP A 178 -4.93 2.57 4.19
N GLU A 179 -3.94 1.71 4.49
CA GLU A 179 -3.48 0.66 3.57
C GLU A 179 -4.59 -0.35 3.27
N ILE A 180 -5.52 -0.56 4.22
CA ILE A 180 -6.69 -1.44 4.05
C ILE A 180 -7.61 -0.96 2.92
N TYR A 181 -7.58 0.34 2.59
CA TYR A 181 -8.38 0.93 1.53
C TYR A 181 -7.56 1.06 0.24
N HIS A 182 -6.40 1.72 0.31
CA HIS A 182 -5.66 2.06 -0.90
C HIS A 182 -4.90 0.86 -1.48
N GLY A 183 -4.29 0.03 -0.64
CA GLY A 183 -3.63 -1.21 -1.06
C GLY A 183 -4.65 -2.19 -1.63
N ARG A 184 -5.79 -2.35 -0.94
CA ARG A 184 -6.94 -3.13 -1.43
C ARG A 184 -7.41 -2.64 -2.80
N THR A 185 -7.72 -1.36 -2.95
CA THR A 185 -8.22 -0.86 -4.23
C THR A 185 -7.19 -0.93 -5.35
N ALA A 186 -5.90 -0.80 -5.04
CA ALA A 186 -4.85 -1.03 -6.02
C ALA A 186 -4.84 -2.51 -6.51
N TYR A 187 -5.04 -3.47 -5.60
CA TYR A 187 -5.23 -4.88 -5.97
C TYR A 187 -6.51 -5.09 -6.79
N GLU A 188 -7.62 -4.47 -6.40
CA GLU A 188 -8.90 -4.54 -7.13
C GLU A 188 -8.75 -4.01 -8.56
N HIS A 189 -8.07 -2.86 -8.74
CA HIS A 189 -7.76 -2.33 -10.07
C HIS A 189 -6.90 -3.30 -10.90
N LEU A 190 -5.88 -3.90 -10.29
CA LEU A 190 -4.98 -4.82 -10.99
C LEU A 190 -5.72 -6.04 -11.54
N HIS A 191 -6.69 -6.54 -10.79
CA HIS A 191 -7.44 -7.76 -11.11
C HIS A 191 -8.79 -7.48 -11.79
N GLY A 192 -9.11 -6.23 -12.10
CA GLY A 192 -10.39 -5.84 -12.71
C GLY A 192 -11.62 -6.11 -11.83
N MET A 193 -11.44 -6.08 -10.51
CA MET A 193 -12.50 -6.31 -9.53
C MET A 193 -13.31 -5.03 -9.27
N PRO A 194 -14.53 -5.15 -8.71
CA PRO A 194 -15.28 -3.99 -8.22
C PRO A 194 -14.47 -3.21 -7.17
N VAL A 195 -14.38 -1.90 -7.37
CA VAL A 195 -13.60 -1.02 -6.50
C VAL A 195 -14.40 -0.66 -5.27
N TYR A 196 -13.82 -0.90 -4.09
CA TYR A 196 -14.44 -0.53 -2.81
C TYR A 196 -14.39 0.98 -2.57
N GLU A 197 -13.18 1.57 -2.61
CA GLU A 197 -12.95 2.95 -2.22
C GLU A 197 -12.84 3.86 -3.45
N THR A 198 -13.81 4.76 -3.63
CA THR A 198 -13.91 5.69 -4.80
C THR A 198 -13.91 7.17 -4.43
N THR A 199 -13.83 7.52 -3.15
CA THR A 199 -13.85 8.92 -2.67
C THR A 199 -12.66 9.74 -3.17
N HIS A 200 -11.53 9.08 -3.47
CA HIS A 200 -10.30 9.73 -3.92
C HIS A 200 -9.98 9.45 -5.39
N PRO A 201 -9.38 10.43 -6.13
CA PRO A 201 -8.94 10.23 -7.50
C PRO A 201 -8.01 9.00 -7.66
N PRO A 202 -8.09 8.27 -8.78
CA PRO A 202 -7.47 6.95 -8.90
C PRO A 202 -5.94 6.98 -9.05
N LEU A 203 -5.34 8.13 -9.40
CA LEU A 203 -3.93 8.20 -9.79
C LEU A 203 -2.97 7.67 -8.71
N GLY A 204 -3.19 8.01 -7.43
CA GLY A 204 -2.37 7.49 -6.34
C GLY A 204 -2.46 5.96 -6.22
N LYS A 205 -3.66 5.41 -6.38
CA LYS A 205 -3.92 3.96 -6.37
C LYS A 205 -3.28 3.26 -7.58
N VAL A 206 -3.19 3.92 -8.74
CA VAL A 206 -2.49 3.38 -9.92
C VAL A 206 -0.98 3.26 -9.68
N PHE A 207 -0.35 4.20 -8.95
CA PHE A 207 1.05 4.06 -8.57
C PHE A 207 1.28 2.89 -7.60
N ILE A 208 0.38 2.72 -6.62
CA ILE A 208 0.43 1.56 -5.69
C ILE A 208 0.25 0.25 -6.48
N MET A 209 -0.71 0.23 -7.40
CA MET A 209 -0.99 -0.91 -8.29
C MET A 209 0.24 -1.33 -9.08
N LEU A 210 1.03 -0.37 -9.59
CA LEU A 210 2.28 -0.68 -10.29
C LEU A 210 3.31 -1.37 -9.38
N GLY A 211 3.39 -0.96 -8.11
CA GLY A 211 4.24 -1.64 -7.12
C GLY A 211 3.80 -3.08 -6.87
N ILE A 212 2.49 -3.28 -6.68
CA ILE A 212 1.88 -4.60 -6.52
C ILE A 212 2.10 -5.47 -7.76
N ALA A 213 1.96 -4.90 -8.97
CA ALA A 213 2.15 -5.63 -10.22
C ALA A 213 3.59 -6.16 -10.40
N ILE A 214 4.59 -5.49 -9.81
CA ILE A 214 6.00 -5.87 -9.92
C ILE A 214 6.43 -6.82 -8.79
N PHE A 215 5.96 -6.59 -7.56
CA PHE A 215 6.42 -7.30 -6.36
C PHE A 215 5.37 -8.22 -5.70
N GLY A 216 4.20 -8.35 -6.31
CA GLY A 216 3.05 -9.06 -5.74
C GLY A 216 2.32 -8.24 -4.67
N MET A 217 1.21 -8.79 -4.18
CA MET A 217 0.44 -8.22 -3.08
C MET A 217 1.14 -8.52 -1.74
N THR A 218 2.28 -7.85 -1.55
CA THR A 218 3.18 -8.01 -0.41
C THR A 218 3.39 -6.68 0.31
N GLY A 219 3.77 -6.71 1.58
CA GLY A 219 4.08 -5.53 2.40
C GLY A 219 5.01 -4.54 1.70
N PHE A 220 6.03 -5.06 1.01
CA PHE A 220 6.92 -4.24 0.20
C PHE A 220 6.24 -3.70 -1.06
N GLY A 221 5.49 -4.55 -1.78
CA GLY A 221 4.90 -4.22 -3.08
C GLY A 221 3.91 -3.07 -3.05
N TRP A 222 3.05 -2.97 -2.03
CA TRP A 222 2.12 -1.85 -1.93
C TRP A 222 2.76 -0.56 -1.37
N ARG A 223 3.90 -0.64 -0.67
CA ARG A 223 4.57 0.53 -0.05
C ARG A 223 5.65 1.17 -0.90
N ILE A 224 6.27 0.41 -1.81
CA ILE A 224 7.46 0.86 -2.56
C ILE A 224 7.22 2.14 -3.35
N SER A 225 6.07 2.26 -4.01
CA SER A 225 5.73 3.44 -4.81
C SER A 225 5.68 4.71 -3.94
N GLY A 226 5.00 4.66 -2.79
CA GLY A 226 4.94 5.81 -1.87
C GLY A 226 6.32 6.22 -1.37
N ALA A 227 7.17 5.23 -1.05
CA ALA A 227 8.51 5.47 -0.54
C ALA A 227 9.40 6.16 -1.59
N LEU A 228 9.32 5.73 -2.85
CA LEU A 228 10.07 6.33 -3.96
C LEU A 228 9.65 7.78 -4.22
N PHE A 229 8.34 8.07 -4.21
CA PHE A 229 7.83 9.43 -4.36
C PHE A 229 8.23 10.32 -3.18
N GLY A 230 8.20 9.79 -1.96
CA GLY A 230 8.71 10.50 -0.79
C GLY A 230 10.19 10.84 -0.90
N VAL A 231 11.02 9.90 -1.40
CA VAL A 231 12.44 10.14 -1.67
C VAL A 231 12.63 11.20 -2.75
N ALA A 232 11.86 11.12 -3.84
CA ALA A 232 11.92 12.05 -4.97
C ALA A 232 11.45 13.47 -4.59
N LEU A 233 10.62 13.61 -3.54
CA LEU A 233 10.20 14.91 -3.03
C LEU A 233 11.39 15.77 -2.54
N VAL A 234 12.44 15.14 -2.00
CA VAL A 234 13.63 15.86 -1.50
C VAL A 234 14.33 16.67 -2.60
N PRO A 235 14.73 16.07 -3.75
CA PRO A 235 15.28 16.84 -4.86
C PRO A 235 14.27 17.76 -5.54
N VAL A 236 12.99 17.41 -5.61
CA VAL A 236 11.98 18.32 -6.16
C VAL A 236 11.86 19.59 -5.32
N LEU A 237 11.80 19.48 -4.00
CA LEU A 237 11.76 20.64 -3.11
C LEU A 237 13.05 21.47 -3.20
N TYR A 238 14.21 20.81 -3.31
CA TYR A 238 15.47 21.50 -3.58
C TYR A 238 15.35 22.37 -4.84
N LEU A 239 14.89 21.78 -5.95
CA LEU A 239 14.74 22.45 -7.24
C LEU A 239 13.76 23.62 -7.15
N PHE A 240 12.62 23.43 -6.49
CA PHE A 240 11.60 24.44 -6.29
C PHE A 240 12.16 25.66 -5.54
N VAL A 241 12.77 25.45 -4.37
CA VAL A 241 13.36 26.53 -3.56
C VAL A 241 14.54 27.16 -4.28
N ARG A 242 15.34 26.37 -5.00
CA ARG A 242 16.47 26.86 -5.81
C ARG A 242 15.99 27.78 -6.94
N ARG A 243 14.83 27.48 -7.54
CA ARG A 243 14.22 28.28 -8.60
C ARG A 243 13.61 29.58 -8.07
N LEU A 244 12.96 29.51 -6.91
CA LEU A 244 12.30 30.66 -6.28
C LEU A 244 13.30 31.66 -5.68
N THR A 245 14.20 31.17 -4.83
CA THR A 245 15.10 32.03 -4.04
C THR A 245 16.42 32.33 -4.73
N ARG A 246 16.79 31.53 -5.74
CA ARG A 246 18.13 31.52 -6.33
C ARG A 246 19.28 31.30 -5.34
N SER A 247 18.99 30.86 -4.11
CA SER A 247 19.98 30.57 -3.09
C SER A 247 20.26 29.07 -3.01
N ARG A 248 21.53 28.68 -3.15
CA ARG A 248 21.97 27.29 -2.94
C ARG A 248 21.83 26.87 -1.49
N PHE A 249 22.16 27.78 -0.58
CA PHE A 249 22.07 27.56 0.86
C PHE A 249 20.61 27.36 1.28
N GLY A 250 19.71 28.25 0.84
CA GLY A 250 18.28 28.13 1.15
C GLY A 250 17.68 26.83 0.62
N ALA A 251 18.00 26.45 -0.63
CA ALA A 251 17.58 25.18 -1.20
C ALA A 251 18.14 23.96 -0.44
N GLY A 252 19.41 24.03 -0.01
CA GLY A 252 20.04 22.96 0.77
C GLY A 252 19.39 22.77 2.13
N VAL A 253 19.10 23.86 2.85
CA VAL A 253 18.38 23.82 4.13
C VAL A 253 16.99 23.24 3.95
N ALA A 254 16.23 23.69 2.94
CA ALA A 254 14.90 23.16 2.67
C ALA A 254 14.91 21.65 2.37
N ALA A 255 15.87 21.19 1.56
CA ALA A 255 16.01 19.77 1.26
C ALA A 255 16.38 18.93 2.49
N ILE A 256 17.26 19.43 3.36
CA ILE A 256 17.61 18.74 4.63
C ILE A 256 16.39 18.67 5.54
N LEU A 257 15.66 19.77 5.71
CA LEU A 257 14.45 19.78 6.54
C LEU A 257 13.40 18.80 6.01
N CYS A 258 13.21 18.73 4.69
CA CYS A 258 12.31 17.75 4.08
C CYS A 258 12.80 16.30 4.26
N ALA A 259 14.09 16.05 4.12
CA ALA A 259 14.67 14.72 4.33
C ALA A 259 14.51 14.24 5.79
N LEU A 260 14.60 15.16 6.75
CA LEU A 260 14.46 14.90 8.19
C LEU A 260 13.03 15.05 8.70
N ASP A 261 12.07 15.40 7.84
CA ASP A 261 10.68 15.54 8.24
C ASP A 261 10.05 14.18 8.57
N GLY A 262 9.66 14.02 9.83
CA GLY A 262 9.09 12.77 10.35
C GLY A 262 7.73 12.46 9.72
N MET A 263 6.94 13.47 9.36
CA MET A 263 5.63 13.27 8.76
C MET A 263 5.75 12.74 7.33
N ARG A 264 6.58 13.37 6.49
CA ARG A 264 6.95 12.84 5.16
C ARG A 264 7.49 11.42 5.27
N PHE A 265 8.40 11.18 6.22
CA PHE A 265 8.98 9.85 6.40
C PHE A 265 7.92 8.80 6.74
N ALA A 266 7.01 9.07 7.68
CA ALA A 266 5.95 8.15 8.05
C ALA A 266 4.95 7.94 6.90
N GLN A 267 4.41 9.02 6.33
CA GLN A 267 3.39 8.98 5.28
C GLN A 267 3.89 8.35 3.98
N SER A 268 5.16 8.58 3.61
CA SER A 268 5.72 7.93 2.40
C SER A 268 5.96 6.42 2.58
N ARG A 269 5.99 5.90 3.80
CA ARG A 269 6.29 4.49 4.08
C ARG A 269 5.06 3.61 4.26
N ILE A 270 3.89 4.21 4.38
CA ILE A 270 2.60 3.52 4.35
C ILE A 270 1.97 3.76 2.99
N SER A 271 1.15 2.83 2.52
CA SER A 271 0.47 2.95 1.23
C SER A 271 -0.70 3.95 1.27
N THR A 272 -0.45 5.19 1.70
CA THR A 272 -1.39 6.32 1.59
C THR A 272 -1.21 7.08 0.30
N ILE A 273 -2.27 7.77 -0.14
CA ILE A 273 -2.24 8.54 -1.39
C ILE A 273 -1.69 9.97 -1.22
N ASP A 274 -1.53 10.43 0.02
CA ASP A 274 -1.17 11.82 0.35
C ASP A 274 0.21 12.22 -0.18
N ILE A 275 1.16 11.28 -0.22
CA ILE A 275 2.51 11.54 -0.69
C ILE A 275 2.54 11.86 -2.19
N TYR A 276 1.68 11.23 -2.98
CA TYR A 276 1.58 11.49 -4.42
C TYR A 276 1.01 12.87 -4.70
N GLY A 277 -0.04 13.25 -3.96
CA GLY A 277 -0.60 14.60 -4.04
C GLY A 277 0.45 15.66 -3.69
N THR A 278 1.11 15.50 -2.54
CA THR A 278 2.20 16.39 -2.10
C THR A 278 3.31 16.54 -3.14
N PHE A 279 3.74 15.42 -3.75
CA PHE A 279 4.78 15.42 -4.77
C PHE A 279 4.37 16.15 -6.04
N LEU A 280 3.15 15.95 -6.54
CA LEU A 280 2.68 16.56 -7.79
C LEU A 280 2.39 18.05 -7.66
N PHE A 281 2.11 18.55 -6.44
CA PHE A 281 1.91 19.98 -6.19
C PHE A 281 3.21 20.79 -6.07
N CYS A 282 4.36 20.14 -5.79
CA CYS A 282 5.67 20.81 -5.64
C CYS A 282 6.39 21.00 -6.98
#